data_AF-A0A8T7L507-F1
#
_entry.id   AF-A0A8T7L507-F1
#
_cell.length_a   1.000
_cell.length_b   1.000
_cell.length_c   1.000
_cell.angle_alpha   90.00
_cell.angle_beta   90.00
_cell.angle_gamma   90.00
#
_symmetry.space_group_name_H-M   'P 1'
#
loop_
_entity.id
_entity.type
_entity.pdbx_description
1 polymer ?
#
loop_
_entity_poly.entity_id
_entity_poly.type
_entity_poly.pdbx_seq_one_letter_code
_entity_poly.pdbx_strand_id
1 'polypeptide(L)'
;MKGFYTLLTVVMLLCLVPAGAAQDGGRQVITPDSANQMIELIRLGRGSTEYVAYSPDGQTIAVASTIGVWLYPAAELNTETEPPLLKTIKLVEAMAFAPDGSTLVLPAFQQKSRCQPTTTFFKLQNSREQGA
;
A
#
# COMPACT_ATOMS: atom_id res chain seq x y z
N MET A 1 39.80 1.92 46.87
CA MET A 1 38.40 2.16 47.33
C MET A 1 37.67 3.29 46.58
N LYS A 2 38.20 3.86 45.47
CA LYS A 2 37.52 4.92 44.69
C LYS A 2 36.73 4.41 43.47
N GLY A 3 37.09 3.24 42.94
CA GLY A 3 36.45 2.65 41.74
C GLY A 3 35.07 2.03 41.97
N PHE A 4 34.75 1.66 43.21
CA PHE A 4 33.46 1.03 43.54
C PHE A 4 32.32 2.06 43.52
N TYR A 5 32.58 3.28 44.01
CA TYR A 5 31.60 4.37 44.00
C TYR A 5 31.31 4.89 42.59
N THR A 6 32.31 4.98 41.72
CA THR A 6 32.10 5.38 40.32
C THR A 6 31.30 4.35 39.54
N LEU A 7 31.53 3.05 39.77
CA LEU A 7 30.73 1.99 39.15
C LEU A 7 29.27 2.06 39.61
N LEU A 8 29.04 2.27 40.91
CA LEU A 8 27.70 2.40 41.49
C LEU A 8 26.94 3.61 40.91
N THR A 9 27.62 4.76 40.75
CA THR A 9 27.01 5.95 40.15
C THR A 9 26.67 5.76 38.67
N VAL A 10 27.52 5.05 37.90
CA VAL A 10 27.27 4.80 36.47
C VAL A 10 26.09 3.83 36.29
N VAL A 11 25.99 2.80 37.13
CA VAL A 11 24.85 1.85 37.12
C VAL A 11 23.55 2.56 37.51
N MET A 12 23.58 3.44 38.51
CA MET A 12 22.40 4.21 38.92
C MET A 12 21.95 5.20 37.84
N LEU A 13 22.89 5.79 37.08
CA LEU A 13 22.58 6.67 35.95
C LEU A 13 21.99 5.90 34.75
N LEU A 14 22.45 4.66 34.53
CA LEU A 14 21.93 3.75 33.49
C LEU A 14 20.52 3.24 33.81
N CYS A 15 20.16 3.08 35.09
CA CYS A 15 18.81 2.70 35.52
C CYS A 15 17.81 3.87 35.52
N LEU A 16 18.27 5.12 35.35
CA LEU A 16 17.40 6.31 35.31
C LEU A 16 16.91 6.65 33.89
N VAL A 17 17.30 5.86 32.88
CA VAL A 17 16.68 5.94 31.55
C VAL A 17 15.43 5.06 31.59
N PRO A 18 14.21 5.64 31.56
CA PRO A 18 13.01 4.82 31.47
C PRO A 18 13.08 3.98 30.18
N ALA A 19 13.11 2.66 30.33
CA ALA A 19 12.80 1.71 29.27
C ALA A 19 11.30 1.85 28.96
N GLY A 20 10.94 2.90 28.23
CA GLY A 20 9.55 3.33 28.22
C GLY A 20 9.28 4.56 27.36
N ALA A 21 9.76 4.53 26.12
CA ALA A 21 9.05 5.19 25.04
C ALA A 21 9.29 4.35 23.79
N ALA A 22 8.47 3.31 23.60
CA ALA A 22 8.10 2.98 22.24
C ALA A 22 7.43 4.25 21.70
N GLN A 23 8.21 5.10 21.02
CA GLN A 23 7.64 6.19 20.26
C GLN A 23 6.75 5.51 19.22
N ASP A 24 5.45 5.57 19.45
CA ASP A 24 4.46 5.40 18.40
C ASP A 24 4.77 6.48 17.37
N GLY A 25 5.61 6.10 16.40
CA GLY A 25 6.36 7.02 15.56
C GLY A 25 5.40 7.81 14.68
N GLY A 26 5.09 9.04 15.07
CA GLY A 26 4.70 10.13 14.18
C GLY A 26 3.44 9.93 13.33
N ARG A 27 2.64 8.87 13.53
CA ARG A 27 1.44 8.63 12.75
C ARG A 27 0.29 9.47 13.28
N GLN A 28 0.23 10.73 12.85
CA GLN A 28 -0.90 11.57 13.17
C GLN A 28 -2.17 11.02 12.52
N VAL A 29 -3.14 10.68 13.37
CA VAL A 29 -4.46 10.30 12.93
C VAL A 29 -5.15 11.52 12.33
N ILE A 30 -5.80 11.30 11.20
CA ILE A 30 -6.65 12.31 10.58
C ILE A 30 -7.84 12.55 11.50
N THR A 31 -8.00 13.79 11.95
CA THR A 31 -9.14 14.23 12.78
C THR A 31 -9.85 15.39 12.09
N PRO A 32 -11.11 15.71 12.42
CA PRO A 32 -11.79 16.89 11.88
C PRO A 32 -10.99 18.18 12.06
N ASP A 33 -10.27 18.31 13.19
CA ASP A 33 -9.47 19.49 13.53
C ASP A 33 -8.14 19.58 12.77
N SER A 34 -7.61 18.45 12.27
CA SER A 34 -6.37 18.39 11.49
C SER A 34 -6.59 18.20 9.98
N ALA A 35 -7.82 17.98 9.53
CA ALA A 35 -8.12 17.72 8.13
C ALA A 35 -7.79 18.91 7.20
N ASN A 36 -7.86 20.13 7.73
CA ASN A 36 -7.47 21.35 7.00
C ASN A 36 -5.95 21.50 6.77
N GLN A 37 -5.13 20.66 7.41
CA GLN A 37 -3.68 20.64 7.24
C GLN A 37 -3.22 19.59 6.21
N MET A 38 -4.16 18.86 5.60
CA MET A 38 -3.83 17.89 4.56
C MET A 38 -3.30 18.58 3.31
N ILE A 39 -2.21 18.03 2.77
CA ILE A 39 -1.67 18.40 1.48
C ILE A 39 -1.70 17.17 0.56
N GLU A 40 -1.97 17.40 -0.72
CA GLU A 40 -1.81 16.36 -1.73
C GLU A 40 -0.32 16.07 -1.91
N LEU A 41 0.10 14.82 -1.65
CA LEU A 41 1.49 14.40 -1.83
C LEU A 41 1.75 13.88 -3.24
N ILE A 42 0.82 13.09 -3.77
CA ILE A 42 0.92 12.47 -5.08
C ILE A 42 -0.46 12.11 -5.61
N ARG A 43 -0.60 12.15 -6.94
CA ARG A 43 -1.76 11.65 -7.65
C ARG A 43 -1.45 10.33 -8.32
N LEU A 44 -2.15 9.28 -7.91
CA LEU A 44 -2.03 7.95 -8.51
C LEU A 44 -3.14 7.74 -9.54
N GLY A 45 -2.82 7.00 -10.59
CA GLY A 45 -3.76 6.62 -11.65
C GLY A 45 -3.85 7.65 -12.78
N ARG A 46 -4.21 7.16 -13.98
CA ARG A 46 -4.34 7.96 -15.21
C ARG A 46 -5.80 7.87 -15.68
N GLY A 47 -6.48 9.00 -15.88
CA GLY A 47 -7.93 9.05 -16.15
C GLY A 47 -8.78 9.13 -14.89
N SER A 48 -10.07 8.74 -14.97
CA SER A 48 -10.93 8.66 -13.77
C SER A 48 -10.51 7.45 -12.96
N THR A 49 -10.26 7.63 -11.67
CA THR A 49 -9.85 6.57 -10.74
C THR A 49 -11.00 6.33 -9.78
N GLU A 50 -11.54 5.11 -9.79
CA GLU A 50 -12.77 4.78 -9.07
C GLU A 50 -12.49 3.83 -7.89
N TYR A 51 -11.46 2.98 -7.98
CA TYR A 51 -11.17 1.97 -6.97
C TYR A 51 -9.68 1.87 -6.67
N VAL A 52 -9.36 1.66 -5.40
CA VAL A 52 -8.01 1.41 -4.90
C VAL A 52 -8.02 0.22 -3.96
N ALA A 53 -7.00 -0.63 -4.04
CA ALA A 53 -6.82 -1.77 -3.14
C ALA A 53 -5.35 -1.95 -2.78
N TYR A 54 -5.07 -2.23 -1.51
CA TYR A 54 -3.75 -2.68 -1.06
C TYR A 54 -3.65 -4.20 -1.18
N SER A 55 -2.47 -4.69 -1.55
CA SER A 55 -2.14 -6.09 -1.37
C SER A 55 -2.07 -6.44 0.12
N PRO A 56 -2.38 -7.69 0.52
CA PRO A 56 -2.35 -8.11 1.93
C PRO A 56 -0.96 -7.97 2.58
N ASP A 57 0.11 -8.09 1.78
CA ASP A 57 1.49 -7.88 2.21
C ASP A 57 1.90 -6.39 2.28
N GLY A 58 1.01 -5.49 1.85
CA GLY A 58 1.24 -4.05 1.83
C GLY A 58 2.27 -3.57 0.81
N GLN A 59 2.77 -4.44 -0.07
CA GLN A 59 3.83 -4.09 -1.02
C GLN A 59 3.31 -3.43 -2.30
N THR A 60 2.05 -3.68 -2.67
CA THR A 60 1.45 -3.23 -3.92
C THR A 60 0.16 -2.46 -3.67
N ILE A 61 -0.01 -1.34 -4.36
CA ILE A 61 -1.27 -0.61 -4.44
C ILE A 61 -1.81 -0.75 -5.86
N ALA A 62 -2.97 -1.40 -5.99
CA ALA A 62 -3.71 -1.45 -7.24
C ALA A 62 -4.65 -0.25 -7.33
N VAL A 63 -4.59 0.47 -8.45
CA VAL A 63 -5.40 1.66 -8.73
C VAL A 63 -6.15 1.44 -10.03
N ALA A 64 -7.46 1.23 -9.95
CA ALA A 64 -8.32 1.03 -11.11
C ALA A 64 -8.72 2.37 -11.69
N SER A 65 -8.40 2.55 -12.97
CA SER A 65 -8.80 3.70 -13.75
C SER A 65 -9.56 3.29 -15.01
N THR A 66 -10.09 4.28 -15.73
CA THR A 66 -10.75 4.06 -17.03
C THR A 66 -9.85 3.44 -18.10
N ILE A 67 -8.52 3.44 -17.90
CA ILE A 67 -7.52 2.89 -18.82
C ILE A 67 -7.13 1.46 -18.45
N GLY A 68 -7.34 1.06 -17.20
CA GLY A 68 -6.94 -0.24 -16.66
C GLY A 68 -6.57 -0.15 -15.19
N VAL A 69 -5.92 -1.19 -14.67
CA VAL A 69 -5.43 -1.21 -13.29
C VAL A 69 -3.93 -0.97 -13.25
N TRP A 70 -3.52 0.11 -12.60
CA TRP A 70 -2.13 0.45 -12.35
C TRP A 70 -1.65 -0.21 -11.05
N LEU A 71 -0.45 -0.79 -11.07
CA LEU A 71 0.15 -1.44 -9.91
C LEU A 71 1.35 -0.63 -9.42
N TYR A 72 1.23 0.00 -8.25
CA TYR A 72 2.30 0.80 -7.66
C TYR A 72 3.02 0.02 -6.57
N PRO A 73 4.36 0.10 -6.50
CA PRO A 73 5.08 -0.30 -5.30
C PRO A 73 4.73 0.65 -4.15
N ALA A 74 4.20 0.13 -3.04
CA ALA A 74 3.73 0.94 -1.92
C ALA A 74 4.87 1.68 -1.21
N ALA A 75 6.09 1.12 -1.26
CA ALA A 75 7.28 1.73 -0.67
C ALA A 75 7.78 2.96 -1.47
N GLU A 76 7.44 3.05 -2.76
CA GLU A 76 8.05 3.99 -3.70
C GLU A 76 7.00 4.57 -4.66
N LEU A 77 6.07 5.34 -4.11
CA LEU A 77 4.99 5.94 -4.90
C LEU A 77 5.46 7.06 -5.84
N ASN A 78 6.52 7.79 -5.46
CA ASN A 78 7.02 8.96 -6.20
C ASN A 78 8.18 8.63 -7.16
N THR A 79 8.17 7.43 -7.73
CA THR A 79 9.15 7.05 -8.74
C THR A 79 8.77 7.64 -10.11
N GLU A 80 9.76 8.10 -10.87
CA GLU A 80 9.57 8.49 -12.28
C GLU A 80 9.29 7.29 -13.19
N THR A 81 9.47 6.07 -12.67
CA THR A 81 9.21 4.84 -13.42
C THR A 81 7.70 4.64 -13.62
N GLU A 82 7.31 4.37 -14.86
CA GLU A 82 5.91 4.07 -15.15
C GLU A 82 5.49 2.74 -14.48
N PRO A 83 4.45 2.74 -13.63
CA PRO A 83 3.99 1.53 -12.96
C PRO A 83 3.38 0.55 -13.97
N PRO A 84 3.47 -0.77 -13.74
CA PRO A 84 2.80 -1.75 -14.57
C PRO A 84 1.30 -1.49 -14.74
N LEU A 85 0.83 -1.57 -15.99
CA LEU A 85 -0.58 -1.45 -16.35
C LEU A 85 -1.17 -2.81 -16.71
N LEU A 86 -2.14 -3.27 -15.93
CA LEU A 86 -3.05 -4.33 -16.32
C LEU A 86 -4.16 -3.74 -17.16
N LYS A 87 -4.07 -3.89 -18.48
CA LYS A 87 -5.11 -3.44 -19.41
C LYS A 87 -6.41 -4.19 -19.13
N THR A 88 -7.44 -3.46 -18.74
CA THR A 88 -8.81 -4.00 -18.64
C THR A 88 -9.61 -3.54 -19.86
N ILE A 89 -10.41 -4.43 -20.41
CA ILE A 89 -11.26 -4.12 -21.57
C ILE A 89 -12.57 -3.42 -21.18
N LYS A 90 -12.81 -3.22 -19.87
CA LYS A 90 -14.08 -2.75 -19.30
C LYS A 90 -13.87 -1.95 -18.03
N LEU A 91 -14.89 -1.17 -17.68
CA LEU A 91 -14.98 -0.45 -16.41
C LEU A 91 -14.90 -1.45 -15.25
N VAL A 92 -14.01 -1.16 -14.31
CA VAL A 92 -13.87 -1.92 -13.06
C VAL A 92 -14.95 -1.39 -12.12
N GLU A 93 -15.80 -2.26 -11.56
CA GLU A 93 -16.85 -1.88 -10.59
C GLU A 93 -16.52 -2.30 -9.14
N ALA A 94 -15.54 -3.18 -8.97
CA ALA A 94 -14.95 -3.48 -7.67
C ALA A 94 -13.55 -4.07 -7.86
N MET A 95 -12.76 -4.12 -6.80
CA MET A 95 -11.41 -4.68 -6.85
C MET A 95 -11.01 -5.21 -5.47
N ALA A 96 -10.44 -6.42 -5.44
CA ALA A 96 -9.91 -7.02 -4.22
C ALA A 96 -8.71 -7.91 -4.52
N PHE A 97 -7.70 -7.86 -3.67
CA PHE A 97 -6.64 -8.87 -3.65
C PHE A 97 -7.12 -10.13 -2.94
N ALA A 98 -6.74 -11.30 -3.46
CA ALA A 98 -6.85 -12.54 -2.74
C ALA A 98 -5.92 -12.53 -1.51
N PRO A 99 -6.22 -13.29 -0.44
CA PRO A 99 -5.40 -13.34 0.77
C PRO A 99 -3.95 -13.78 0.52
N ASP A 100 -3.69 -14.51 -0.58
CA ASP A 100 -2.34 -14.92 -1.00
C ASP A 100 -1.49 -13.78 -1.59
N GLY A 101 -2.08 -12.59 -1.78
CA GLY A 101 -1.45 -11.41 -2.38
C GLY A 101 -1.05 -11.54 -3.85
N SER A 102 -1.23 -12.72 -4.44
CA SER A 102 -0.75 -13.06 -5.79
C SER A 102 -1.85 -12.95 -6.84
N THR A 103 -3.11 -12.81 -6.41
CA THR A 103 -4.27 -12.72 -7.31
C THR A 103 -5.05 -11.43 -7.06
N LEU A 104 -5.34 -10.70 -8.13
CA LEU A 104 -6.27 -9.57 -8.12
C LEU A 104 -7.58 -9.99 -8.79
N VAL A 105 -8.70 -9.77 -8.10
CA VAL A 105 -10.04 -10.13 -8.57
C VAL A 105 -10.78 -8.87 -9.01
N LEU A 106 -11.29 -8.89 -10.25
CA LEU A 106 -12.14 -7.85 -10.80
C LEU A 106 -13.47 -8.48 -11.27
N PRO A 107 -14.65 -8.04 -10.78
CA PRO A 107 -15.91 -8.43 -11.37
C PRO A 107 -16.02 -7.78 -12.75
N ALA A 108 -16.17 -8.60 -13.78
CA ALA A 108 -16.36 -8.15 -15.15
C ALA A 108 -17.80 -8.44 -15.59
N PHE A 109 -18.55 -7.39 -15.89
CA PHE A 109 -19.84 -7.54 -16.55
C PHE A 109 -19.67 -7.66 -18.06
N GLN A 110 -20.24 -8.72 -18.64
CA GLN A 110 -20.35 -8.79 -20.10
C GLN A 110 -21.38 -7.78 -20.61
N GLN A 111 -21.12 -7.20 -21.79
CA GLN A 111 -21.93 -6.09 -22.30
C GLN A 111 -23.30 -6.60 -22.74
N LYS A 112 -24.36 -6.00 -22.17
CA LYS A 112 -25.78 -5.91 -22.55
C LYS A 112 -26.57 -7.14 -23.04
N SER A 113 -25.97 -8.24 -23.51
CA SER A 113 -26.69 -9.37 -24.11
C SER A 113 -26.59 -10.69 -23.35
N ARG A 114 -25.68 -10.80 -22.37
CA ARG A 114 -25.61 -11.94 -21.46
C ARG A 114 -25.34 -11.45 -20.04
N CYS A 115 -26.38 -11.50 -19.20
CA CYS A 115 -26.34 -11.21 -17.76
C CYS A 115 -25.65 -12.34 -16.98
N GLN A 116 -24.44 -12.73 -17.37
CA GLN A 116 -23.64 -13.64 -16.55
C GLN A 116 -22.52 -12.86 -15.86
N PRO A 117 -22.52 -12.80 -14.52
CA PRO A 117 -21.40 -12.23 -13.79
C PRO A 117 -20.16 -13.09 -14.08
N THR A 118 -19.14 -12.50 -14.71
CA THR A 118 -17.87 -13.19 -14.97
C THR A 118 -16.83 -12.56 -14.06
N THR A 119 -16.27 -13.33 -13.13
CA THR A 119 -15.19 -12.85 -12.29
C THR A 119 -13.88 -13.07 -13.03
N THR A 120 -13.16 -12.00 -13.37
CA THR A 120 -11.85 -12.11 -14.02
C THR A 120 -10.78 -12.12 -12.93
N PHE A 121 -9.97 -13.17 -12.94
CA PHE A 121 -8.82 -13.34 -12.04
C PHE A 121 -7.56 -12.92 -12.78
N PHE A 122 -6.85 -11.93 -12.26
CA PHE A 122 -5.53 -11.56 -12.72
C PHE A 122 -4.50 -12.14 -11.76
N LYS A 123 -3.72 -13.11 -12.23
CA LYS A 123 -2.53 -13.56 -11.51
C LYS A 123 -1.43 -12.54 -11.73
N LEU A 124 -0.92 -11.96 -10.65
CA LEU A 124 0.22 -11.07 -10.71
C LEU A 124 1.48 -11.92 -10.93
N GLN A 125 1.84 -12.11 -12.20
CA GLN A 125 3.11 -12.73 -12.54
C GLN A 125 4.23 -11.72 -12.32
N ASN A 126 5.17 -12.10 -11.46
CA ASN A 126 6.38 -11.32 -11.23
C ASN A 126 7.14 -11.23 -12.57
N SER A 127 7.49 -10.02 -13.00
CA SER A 127 8.06 -9.71 -14.32
C SER A 127 9.48 -10.27 -14.57
N ARG A 128 9.97 -11.17 -13.72
CA ARG A 128 11.27 -11.84 -13.86
C ARG A 128 11.26 -13.11 -14.71
N GLU A 129 10.10 -13.59 -15.17
CA GLU A 129 10.02 -14.84 -15.95
C GLU A 129 9.79 -14.66 -17.46
N GLN A 130 9.74 -13.42 -17.99
CA GLN A 130 9.65 -13.16 -19.43
C GLN A 130 11.01 -12.78 -20.03
N GLY A 131 11.97 -13.69 -19.88
CA GLY A 131 13.31 -13.57 -20.48
C GLY A 131 13.93 -14.94 -20.73
N ALA A 132 13.52 -15.58 -21.83
CA ALA A 132 14.24 -16.67 -22.50
C ALA A 132 13.99 -16.58 -24.01
#